data_AF-A0A7R9MMZ2-F1
#
_entry.id   AF-A0A7R9MMZ2-F1
#
_cell.length_a   1.000
_cell.length_b   1.000
_cell.length_c   1.000
_cell.angle_alpha   90.00
_cell.angle_beta   90.00
_cell.angle_gamma   90.00
#
_symmetry.space_group_name_H-M   'P 1'
#
loop_
_entity.id
_entity.type
_entity.pdbx_description
1 polymer ?
#
loop_
_entity_poly.entity_id
_entity_poly.type
_entity_poly.pdbx_seq_one_letter_code
_entity_poly.pdbx_strand_id
1 'polypeptide(L)' 'MNALIVATIVALFAANVSARRLCDKRVIAGADTVCVCNATYCDDMPALPTPTKGVATVFESNKGGDRFVESRLDF' A
#
# COMPACT_ATOMS: atom_id res chain seq x y z
N MET A 1 -32.56 12.22 20.69
CA MET A 1 -31.31 11.73 20.06
C MET A 1 -30.45 11.13 21.15
N ASN A 2 -30.25 9.81 21.13
CA ASN A 2 -29.54 9.09 22.18
C ASN A 2 -28.02 9.32 22.01
N ALA A 3 -27.36 9.86 23.03
CA ALA A 3 -25.92 10.15 23.03
C ALA A 3 -25.06 8.91 22.68
N LEU A 4 -25.56 7.71 23.01
CA LEU A 4 -24.92 6.44 22.67
C LEU A 4 -24.84 6.20 21.15
N ILE A 5 -25.91 6.59 20.41
CA ILE A 5 -26.02 6.45 18.95
C ILE A 5 -25.08 7.45 18.26
N VAL A 6 -25.00 8.68 18.77
CA VAL A 6 -24.12 9.71 18.22
C VAL A 6 -22.64 9.30 18.39
N ALA A 7 -22.27 8.79 19.56
CA ALA A 7 -20.92 8.32 19.83
C ALA A 7 -20.49 7.14 18.94
N THR A 8 -21.41 6.21 18.64
CA THR A 8 -21.13 5.09 17.73
C THR A 8 -20.92 5.55 16.29
N ILE A 9 -21.76 6.47 15.79
CA ILE A 9 -21.62 7.02 14.43
C ILE A 9 -20.29 7.76 14.28
N VAL A 10 -19.91 8.59 15.26
CA VAL A 10 -18.63 9.33 15.24
C VAL A 10 -17.43 8.39 15.24
N ALA A 11 -17.48 7.29 16.00
CA ALA A 11 -16.42 6.28 16.02
C ALA A 11 -16.24 5.55 14.68
N LEU A 12 -17.34 5.28 13.94
CA LEU A 12 -17.25 4.67 12.60
C LEU A 12 -16.57 5.58 11.58
N PHE A 13 -16.82 6.89 11.61
CA PHE A 13 -16.18 7.84 10.68
C PHE A 13 -14.73 8.16 11.02
N ALA A 14 -14.29 7.91 12.25
CA ALA A 14 -12.90 8.16 12.69
C ALA A 14 -11.91 7.08 12.23
N ALA A 15 -12.38 5.90 11.82
CA ALA A 15 -11.53 4.77 11.41
C ALA A 15 -11.19 4.82 9.91
N ASN A 16 -10.60 5.92 9.43
CA ASN A 16 -9.99 5.94 8.10
C ASN A 16 -8.57 5.37 8.18
N VAL A 17 -8.46 4.05 8.36
CA VAL A 17 -7.20 3.36 8.11
C VAL A 17 -7.04 3.25 6.60
N SER A 18 -6.26 4.15 6.01
CA SER A 18 -5.88 4.05 4.59
C SER A 18 -4.96 2.83 4.43
N ALA A 19 -5.55 1.71 4.03
CA ALA A 19 -4.80 0.58 3.52
C ALA A 19 -3.99 1.04 2.29
N ARG A 20 -2.73 0.59 2.18
CA ARG A 20 -1.84 0.92 1.06
C ARG A 20 -2.51 0.54 -0.27
N ARG A 21 -2.61 1.49 -1.20
CA ARG A 21 -3.10 1.19 -2.55
C ARG A 21 -2.06 0.42 -3.35
N LEU A 22 -2.48 -0.68 -3.96
CA LEU A 22 -1.63 -1.54 -4.76
C LEU A 22 -1.60 -1.06 -6.23
N CYS A 23 -0.58 -1.47 -6.97
CA CYS A 23 -0.47 -1.20 -8.40
C CYS A 23 -1.65 -1.80 -9.18
N ASP A 24 -2.38 -0.97 -9.95
CA ASP A 24 -3.31 -1.45 -10.97
C ASP A 24 -2.52 -1.82 -12.24
N LYS A 25 -2.10 -3.09 -12.31
CA LYS A 25 -1.21 -3.59 -13.37
C LYS A 25 -1.92 -3.61 -14.73
N ARG A 26 -1.27 -3.06 -15.76
CA ARG A 26 -1.66 -3.23 -17.17
C ARG A 26 -0.46 -3.64 -18.00
N VAL A 27 -0.67 -4.63 -18.88
CA VAL A 27 0.31 -5.05 -19.87
C VAL A 27 0.07 -4.26 -21.15
N ILE A 28 1.11 -3.61 -21.66
CA ILE A 28 1.07 -2.91 -22.95
C ILE A 28 1.79 -3.81 -23.95
N ALA A 29 1.16 -4.08 -25.09
CA ALA A 29 1.74 -4.93 -26.13
C ALA A 29 3.10 -4.38 -26.58
N GLY A 30 4.15 -5.21 -26.49
CA GLY A 30 5.52 -4.81 -26.84
C GLY A 30 6.28 -4.03 -25.76
N ALA A 31 5.72 -3.87 -24.56
CA ALA A 31 6.37 -3.20 -23.43
C ALA A 31 6.22 -3.98 -22.10
N ASP A 32 6.92 -3.53 -21.07
CA ASP A 32 6.79 -4.05 -19.70
C ASP A 32 5.43 -3.63 -19.08
N THR A 33 5.11 -4.21 -17.91
CA THR A 33 3.89 -3.90 -17.16
C THR A 33 3.95 -2.48 -16.56
N VAL A 34 2.84 -1.73 -16.63
CA VAL A 34 2.68 -0.41 -15.99
C VAL A 34 1.68 -0.46 -14.83
N CYS A 35 1.83 0.48 -13.87
CA CYS A 35 0.82 0.77 -12.85
C CYS A 35 -0.02 1.96 -13.31
N VAL A 36 -1.33 1.77 -13.45
CA VAL A 36 -2.20 2.84 -13.93
C VAL A 36 -2.66 3.73 -12.79
N CYS A 37 -2.48 5.04 -12.98
CA CYS A 37 -3.01 6.07 -12.11
C CYS A 37 -4.04 6.92 -12.84
N ASN A 38 -5.03 7.42 -12.09
CA ASN A 38 -6.06 8.34 -12.55
C ASN A 38 -6.39 9.38 -11.45
N ALA A 39 -7.41 10.22 -11.69
CA ALA A 39 -7.76 11.32 -10.79
C ALA A 39 -8.08 10.90 -9.34
N THR A 40 -8.47 9.64 -9.11
CA THR A 40 -8.88 9.13 -7.79
C THR A 40 -8.04 7.95 -7.30
N TYR A 41 -7.12 7.44 -8.11
CA TYR A 41 -6.38 6.21 -7.80
C TYR A 41 -4.93 6.28 -8.28
N CYS A 42 -4.00 5.89 -7.42
CA CYS A 42 -2.62 5.58 -7.76
C CYS A 42 -2.06 4.64 -6.69
N ASP A 43 -1.03 3.85 -7.00
CA ASP A 43 -0.35 3.05 -5.98
C ASP A 43 0.39 3.93 -4.98
N ASP A 44 0.48 3.45 -3.73
CA ASP A 44 1.22 4.13 -2.69
C ASP A 44 2.59 3.47 -2.49
N MET A 45 3.60 4.31 -2.29
CA MET A 45 4.89 3.84 -1.80
C MET A 45 4.72 3.26 -0.39
N PRO A 46 5.29 2.07 -0.08
CA PRO A 46 5.24 1.55 1.27
C PRO A 46 5.95 2.49 2.25
N ALA A 47 5.41 2.58 3.46
CA ALA A 47 6.11 3.27 4.53
C ALA A 47 7.45 2.57 4.81
N LEU A 48 8.52 3.34 4.94
CA LEU A 48 9.82 2.78 5.30
C LEU A 48 9.78 2.34 6.77
N PRO A 49 10.01 1.06 7.08
CA PRO A 49 10.05 0.61 8.46
C PRO A 49 11.31 1.13 9.15
N THR A 50 11.23 1.31 10.46
CA THR A 50 12.41 1.58 11.28
C THR A 50 13.37 0.39 11.19
N PRO A 51 14.66 0.60 10.84
CA PRO A 51 15.63 -0.48 10.76
C PRO A 51 15.82 -1.15 12.12
N THR A 52 15.80 -2.48 12.12
CA THR A 52 16.13 -3.31 13.29
C THR A 52 17.55 -3.84 13.11
N LYS A 53 18.36 -3.80 14.17
CA LYS A 53 19.71 -4.40 14.15
C LYS A 53 19.59 -5.88 13.80
N GLY A 54 20.40 -6.35 12.84
CA GLY A 54 20.32 -7.74 12.38
C GLY A 54 19.34 -7.97 11.24
N VAL A 55 18.59 -6.95 10.80
CA VAL A 55 17.53 -7.12 9.79
C VAL A 55 17.63 -6.07 8.69
N ALA A 56 17.58 -6.51 7.43
CA ALA A 56 17.38 -5.66 6.27
C ALA A 56 15.96 -5.82 5.74
N THR A 57 15.29 -4.69 5.45
CA THR A 57 14.04 -4.69 4.68
C THR A 57 14.36 -4.52 3.21
N VAL A 58 13.84 -5.41 2.37
CA VAL A 58 14.05 -5.40 0.92
C VAL A 58 12.73 -5.08 0.24
N PHE A 59 12.75 -4.14 -0.69
CA PHE A 59 11.62 -3.84 -1.58
C PHE A 59 12.00 -4.21 -3.01
N GLU A 60 11.35 -5.23 -3.57
CA GLU A 60 11.63 -5.72 -4.91
C GLU A 60 10.64 -5.17 -5.95
N SER A 61 11.16 -4.85 -7.13
CA SER A 61 10.37 -4.69 -8.36
C SER A 61 11.05 -5.41 -9.51
N ASN A 62 10.29 -6.07 -10.37
CA ASN A 62 10.85 -6.89 -11.45
C ASN A 62 10.01 -6.82 -12.73
N LYS A 63 10.54 -7.41 -13.82
CA LYS A 63 9.87 -7.46 -15.13
C LYS A 63 8.59 -8.30 -15.13
N GLY A 64 8.40 -9.18 -14.15
CA GLY A 64 7.15 -9.90 -13.90
C GLY A 64 6.03 -9.00 -13.38
N GLY A 65 6.32 -7.73 -13.12
CA GLY A 65 5.36 -6.72 -12.68
C GLY A 65 5.28 -6.60 -11.16
N ASP A 66 6.22 -7.15 -10.41
CA ASP A 66 6.28 -6.90 -8.96
C ASP A 66 6.60 -5.44 -8.70
N ARG A 67 5.93 -4.88 -7.68
CA ARG A 67 5.94 -3.45 -7.38
C ARG A 67 6.05 -3.23 -5.88
N PHE A 68 7.27 -2.98 -5.42
CA PHE A 68 7.63 -2.84 -4.00
C PHE A 68 7.09 -4.01 -3.14
N VAL A 69 7.37 -5.23 -3.57
CA VAL A 69 7.12 -6.43 -2.76
C VAL A 69 8.13 -6.40 -1.61
N GLU A 70 7.64 -6.40 -0.37
CA GLU A 70 8.47 -6.32 0.83
C GLU A 70 8.89 -7.73 1.29
N SER A 71 10.17 -7.88 1.62
CA SER A 71 10.70 -9.05 2.32
C SER A 71 11.75 -8.62 3.35
N ARG A 72 12.13 -9.55 4.24
CA ARG A 72 13.12 -9.31 5.30
C ARG A 72 14.26 -10.32 5.20
N LEU A 73 15.48 -9.83 5.40
CA LEU A 73 16.70 -10.62 5.45
C LEU A 73 17.35 -10.44 6.83
N ASP A 74 17.57 -11.55 7.53
CA ASP A 74 18.21 -11.56 8.84
C ASP A 74 19.71 -11.90 8.69
N PHE A 75 20.57 -11.26 9.51
CA PHE A 75 22.03 -11.41 9.49
C PHE A 75 22.64 -11.48 10.90
#